data_AF-A0A5P9GQ87-F1
#
_entry.id   AF-A0A5P9GQ87-F1
#
_cell.length_a   1.000
_cell.length_b   1.000
_cell.length_c   1.000
_cell.angle_alpha   90.00
_cell.angle_beta   90.00
_cell.angle_gamma   90.00
#
_symmetry.space_group_name_H-M   'P 1'
#
loop_
_entity.id
_entity.type
_entity.pdbx_description
1 polymer ?
#
loop_
_entity_poly.entity_id
_entity_poly.type
_entity_poly.pdbx_seq_one_letter_code
_entity_poly.pdbx_strand_id
1 'polypeptide(L)'
;MGQIVAGIAISFGLVAASLYLHFRVLRAMSLHFSKPKPTIKRPMMMVMTAIFLTHVAEIALFAVAYSIMGFAGLGQLSGAYHSTPVDYFYFSIATYSTLGIGDIFPDGAMRMVAGIEALAGLLLIAWSASFTYLMMERLWAKENGEET
;
A
#
# COMPACT_ATOMS: atom_id res chain seq x y z
N MET A 1 -9.00 -10.40 -25.45
CA MET A 1 -8.57 -11.25 -24.32
C MET A 1 -7.14 -10.99 -23.85
N GLY A 2 -6.13 -10.94 -24.74
CA GLY A 2 -4.72 -10.82 -24.33
C GLY A 2 -4.39 -9.64 -23.40
N GLN A 3 -4.96 -8.45 -23.65
CA GLN A 3 -4.73 -7.28 -22.81
C GLN A 3 -5.30 -7.43 -21.38
N ILE A 4 -6.47 -8.06 -21.23
CA ILE A 4 -7.08 -8.33 -19.91
C ILE A 4 -6.19 -9.27 -19.10
N VAL A 5 -5.71 -10.36 -19.73
CA VAL A 5 -4.80 -11.32 -19.11
C VAL A 5 -3.50 -10.64 -18.68
N ALA A 6 -2.94 -9.77 -19.53
CA ALA A 6 -1.76 -8.98 -19.19
C ALA A 6 -2.02 -8.07 -17.98
N GLY A 7 -3.15 -7.36 -17.95
CA GLY A 7 -3.56 -6.53 -16.80
C GLY A 7 -3.63 -7.33 -15.51
N ILE A 8 -4.27 -8.50 -15.52
CA ILE A 8 -4.36 -9.39 -14.36
C ILE A 8 -2.97 -9.86 -13.91
N ALA A 9 -2.12 -10.30 -14.84
CA ALA A 9 -0.76 -10.76 -14.52
C ALA A 9 0.09 -9.64 -13.90
N ILE A 10 0.00 -8.42 -14.43
CA ILE A 10 0.64 -7.23 -13.86
C ILE A 10 0.12 -6.99 -12.44
N SER A 11 -1.19 -7.04 -12.22
CA SER A 11 -1.79 -6.87 -10.89
C SER A 11 -1.24 -7.87 -9.88
N PHE A 12 -1.16 -9.16 -10.24
CA PHE A 12 -0.60 -10.17 -9.33
C PHE A 12 0.86 -9.89 -8.99
N GLY A 13 1.67 -9.46 -9.96
CA GLY A 13 3.05 -9.05 -9.73
C GLY A 13 3.15 -7.87 -8.76
N LEU A 14 2.33 -6.84 -8.95
CA LEU A 14 2.28 -5.66 -8.08
C LEU A 14 1.82 -6.01 -6.68
N VAL A 15 0.76 -6.81 -6.53
CA VAL A 15 0.26 -7.27 -5.23
C VAL A 15 1.33 -8.08 -4.49
N ALA A 16 2.02 -8.99 -5.18
CA ALA A 16 3.10 -9.77 -4.58
C ALA A 16 4.26 -8.87 -4.11
N ALA A 17 4.64 -7.88 -4.93
CA ALA A 17 5.67 -6.91 -4.58
C ALA A 17 5.27 -6.03 -3.38
N SER A 18 4.03 -5.53 -3.34
CA SER A 18 3.48 -4.77 -2.22
C SER A 18 3.44 -5.62 -0.95
N LEU A 19 2.89 -6.84 -0.99
CA LEU A 19 2.88 -7.75 0.15
C LEU A 19 4.28 -8.03 0.69
N TYR A 20 5.26 -8.25 -0.19
CA TYR A 20 6.64 -8.49 0.20
C TYR A 20 7.27 -7.26 0.86
N LEU A 21 7.11 -6.07 0.27
CA LEU A 21 7.56 -4.80 0.84
C LEU A 21 6.94 -4.56 2.21
N HIS A 22 5.62 -4.69 2.30
CA HIS A 22 4.84 -4.52 3.52
C HIS A 22 5.34 -5.43 4.64
N PHE A 23 5.39 -6.73 4.36
CA PHE A 23 5.82 -7.75 5.30
C PHE A 23 7.24 -7.49 5.80
N ARG A 24 8.17 -7.08 4.90
CA ARG A 24 9.53 -6.74 5.29
C ARG A 24 9.59 -5.59 6.29
N VAL A 25 8.81 -4.54 6.08
CA VAL A 25 8.79 -3.39 7.00
C VAL A 25 8.17 -3.78 8.33
N LEU A 26 7.02 -4.46 8.33
CA LEU A 26 6.39 -4.93 9.57
C LEU A 26 7.32 -5.86 10.37
N ARG A 27 8.00 -6.79 9.68
CA ARG A 27 8.98 -7.68 10.31
C ARG A 27 10.17 -6.90 10.87
N ALA A 28 10.71 -5.93 10.13
CA ALA A 28 11.80 -5.09 10.60
C ALA A 28 11.41 -4.29 11.85
N MET A 29 10.21 -3.71 11.88
CA MET A 29 9.67 -3.01 13.06
C MET A 29 9.49 -3.96 14.24
N SER A 30 8.93 -5.15 14.00
CA SER A 30 8.75 -6.16 15.04
C SER A 30 10.08 -6.59 15.67
N LEU A 31 11.12 -6.82 14.85
CA LEU A 31 12.45 -7.18 15.33
C LEU A 31 13.14 -6.00 16.04
N HIS A 32 13.01 -4.79 15.53
CA HIS A 32 13.62 -3.60 16.13
C HIS A 32 13.07 -3.30 17.54
N PHE A 33 11.78 -3.57 17.78
CA PHE A 33 11.12 -3.39 19.08
C PHE A 33 10.95 -4.68 19.89
N SER A 34 11.67 -5.75 19.53
CA SER A 34 11.66 -6.99 20.32
C SER A 34 12.33 -6.83 21.69
N LYS A 35 13.34 -5.95 21.81
CA LYS A 35 14.07 -5.69 23.07
C LYS A 35 13.32 -4.71 23.99
N PRO A 36 13.42 -4.86 25.32
CA PRO A 36 12.75 -3.99 26.28
C PRO A 36 13.21 -2.53 26.12
N LYS A 37 12.25 -1.60 25.97
CA LYS A 37 12.49 -0.15 26.01
C LYS A 37 11.60 0.45 27.11
N PRO A 38 12.08 1.42 27.90
CA PRO A 38 11.36 1.96 29.05
C PRO A 38 10.20 2.91 28.71
N THR A 39 9.92 3.19 27.43
CA THR A 39 8.86 4.14 27.02
C THR A 39 8.13 3.68 25.77
N ILE A 40 6.80 3.86 25.74
CA ILE A 40 5.93 3.40 24.62
C ILE A 40 5.78 4.42 23.51
N LYS A 41 5.75 5.72 23.84
CA LYS A 41 5.38 6.79 22.89
C LYS A 41 6.28 6.82 21.66
N ARG A 42 7.61 6.78 21.86
CA ARG A 42 8.58 6.84 20.75
C ARG A 42 8.46 5.63 19.81
N PRO A 43 8.48 4.36 20.30
CA PRO A 43 8.25 3.19 19.46
C PRO A 43 6.97 3.27 18.62
N MET A 44 5.84 3.66 19.21
CA MET A 44 4.57 3.69 18.50
C MET A 44 4.57 4.71 17.36
N MET A 45 5.10 5.91 17.59
CA MET A 45 5.24 6.93 16.53
C MET A 45 6.12 6.43 15.38
N MET A 46 7.23 5.75 15.68
CA MET A 46 8.09 5.17 14.65
C MET A 46 7.37 4.09 13.82
N VAL A 47 6.59 3.22 14.46
CA VAL A 47 5.78 2.19 13.77
C VAL A 47 4.74 2.85 12.86
N MET A 48 3.99 3.83 13.36
CA MET A 48 3.00 4.58 12.57
C MET A 48 3.62 5.25 11.34
N THR A 49 4.74 5.95 11.53
CA THR A 49 5.43 6.62 10.42
C THR A 49 5.98 5.60 9.41
N ALA A 50 6.56 4.48 9.87
CA ALA A 50 7.06 3.45 8.97
C ALA A 50 5.95 2.82 8.13
N ILE A 51 4.80 2.50 8.74
CA ILE A 51 3.62 1.98 8.05
C ILE A 51 3.10 2.98 7.02
N PHE A 52 2.96 4.25 7.40
CA PHE A 52 2.47 5.29 6.49
C PHE A 52 3.39 5.44 5.27
N LEU A 53 4.71 5.51 5.48
CA LEU A 53 5.69 5.58 4.39
C LEU A 53 5.68 4.32 3.51
N THR A 54 5.39 3.16 4.09
CA THR A 54 5.24 1.90 3.34
C THR A 54 4.05 1.97 2.39
N HIS A 55 2.89 2.47 2.85
CA HIS A 55 1.73 2.69 2.00
C HIS A 55 1.99 3.70 0.89
N VAL A 56 2.70 4.80 1.18
CA VAL A 56 3.13 5.76 0.15
C VAL A 56 4.01 5.09 -0.92
N ALA A 57 4.92 4.20 -0.52
CA ALA A 57 5.77 3.46 -1.46
C ALA A 57 4.97 2.43 -2.28
N GLU A 58 3.98 1.77 -1.69
CA GLU A 58 3.08 0.83 -2.38
C GLU A 58 2.22 1.56 -3.41
N ILE A 59 1.67 2.72 -3.06
CA ILE A 59 0.96 3.62 -3.99
C ILE A 59 1.89 4.06 -5.13
N ALA A 60 3.12 4.48 -4.82
CA ALA A 60 4.08 4.86 -5.85
C ALA A 60 4.39 3.70 -6.83
N LEU A 61 4.43 2.46 -6.34
CA LEU A 61 4.64 1.28 -7.16
C LEU A 61 3.50 1.09 -8.19
N PHE A 62 2.24 1.21 -7.75
CA PHE A 62 1.10 1.15 -8.68
C PHE A 62 1.08 2.34 -9.64
N ALA A 63 1.36 3.56 -9.17
CA ALA A 63 1.46 4.75 -10.01
C ALA A 63 2.48 4.59 -11.16
N VAL A 64 3.67 4.07 -10.86
CA VAL A 64 4.70 3.76 -11.86
C VAL A 64 4.19 2.70 -12.85
N ALA A 65 3.49 1.68 -12.36
CA ALA A 65 2.91 0.66 -13.24
C ALA A 65 1.87 1.23 -14.21
N TYR A 66 1.00 2.14 -13.76
CA TYR A 66 0.07 2.83 -14.66
C TYR A 66 0.79 3.65 -15.72
N SER A 67 1.84 4.37 -15.35
CA SER A 67 2.65 5.11 -16.34
C SER A 67 3.25 4.18 -17.40
N ILE A 68 3.87 3.07 -16.98
CA ILE A 68 4.45 2.06 -17.89
C ILE A 68 3.37 1.44 -18.79
N MET A 69 2.22 1.09 -18.23
CA MET A 69 1.10 0.53 -19.00
C MET A 69 0.56 1.51 -20.05
N GLY A 70 0.55 2.81 -19.73
CA GLY A 70 0.18 3.87 -20.66
C GLY A 70 1.12 3.91 -21.86
N PHE A 71 2.44 3.94 -21.61
CA PHE A 71 3.44 3.89 -22.68
C PHE A 71 3.40 2.59 -23.50
N ALA A 72 3.06 1.46 -22.87
CA ALA A 72 2.95 0.15 -23.52
C ALA A 72 1.63 -0.03 -24.31
N GLY A 73 0.71 0.94 -24.30
CA GLY A 73 -0.58 0.84 -24.97
C GLY A 73 -1.52 -0.21 -24.36
N LEU A 74 -1.34 -0.55 -23.08
CA LEU A 74 -2.18 -1.52 -22.35
C LEU A 74 -3.42 -0.88 -21.73
N GLY A 75 -3.62 0.41 -21.94
CA GLY A 75 -4.71 1.21 -21.40
C GLY A 75 -4.25 2.64 -21.21
N GLN A 76 -5.14 3.49 -20.72
CA GLN A 76 -4.83 4.87 -20.40
C GLN A 76 -5.71 5.36 -19.25
N LEU A 77 -5.29 6.45 -18.62
CA LEU A 77 -6.18 7.21 -17.75
C LEU A 77 -6.94 8.24 -18.59
N SER A 78 -8.17 8.52 -18.20
CA SER A 78 -9.10 9.44 -18.85
C SER A 78 -9.79 10.31 -17.80
N GLY A 79 -10.55 11.33 -18.25
CA GLY A 79 -11.19 12.31 -17.37
C GLY A 79 -10.32 13.55 -17.16
N ALA A 80 -10.17 14.01 -15.92
CA ALA A 80 -9.32 15.15 -15.54
C ALA A 80 -7.81 14.82 -15.57
N TYR A 81 -7.39 13.99 -16.52
CA TYR A 81 -6.04 13.47 -16.68
C TYR A 81 -5.24 14.34 -17.67
N HIS A 82 -4.05 14.80 -17.26
CA HIS A 82 -3.19 15.70 -18.04
C HIS A 82 -1.86 15.05 -18.43
N SER A 83 -1.75 13.72 -18.34
CA SER A 83 -0.53 12.96 -18.65
C SER A 83 0.69 13.36 -17.82
N THR A 84 0.47 13.72 -16.55
CA THR A 84 1.55 14.03 -15.62
C THR A 84 1.85 12.85 -14.68
N PRO A 85 3.08 12.71 -14.15
CA PRO A 85 3.39 11.74 -13.11
C PRO A 85 2.51 11.90 -11.86
N VAL A 86 2.08 13.12 -11.58
CA VAL A 86 1.22 13.45 -10.44
C VAL A 86 -0.18 12.84 -10.62
N ASP A 87 -0.72 12.83 -11.83
CA ASP A 87 -2.05 12.26 -12.10
C ASP A 87 -2.08 10.75 -11.81
N TYR A 88 -1.03 10.02 -12.19
CA TYR A 88 -0.91 8.58 -11.89
C TYR A 88 -0.82 8.32 -10.39
N PHE A 89 -0.05 9.16 -9.67
CA PHE A 89 0.09 9.04 -8.23
C PHE A 89 -1.22 9.37 -7.51
N TYR A 90 -1.90 10.45 -7.92
CA TYR A 90 -3.21 10.83 -7.39
C TYR A 90 -4.27 9.75 -7.64
N PHE A 91 -4.34 9.22 -8.86
CA PHE A 91 -5.25 8.12 -9.21
C PHE A 91 -4.97 6.88 -8.35
N SER A 92 -3.69 6.52 -8.16
CA SER A 92 -3.29 5.40 -7.31
C SER A 92 -3.64 5.64 -5.84
N ILE A 93 -3.45 6.85 -5.29
CA ILE A 93 -3.90 7.19 -3.93
C ILE A 93 -5.40 6.93 -3.80
N ALA A 94 -6.20 7.49 -4.71
CA ALA A 94 -7.65 7.39 -4.66
C ALA A 94 -8.13 5.93 -4.79
N THR A 95 -7.45 5.13 -5.62
CA THR A 95 -7.77 3.72 -5.84
C THR A 95 -7.35 2.86 -4.66
N TYR A 96 -6.09 2.94 -4.23
CA TYR A 96 -5.50 2.16 -3.15
C TYR A 96 -6.22 2.38 -1.81
N SER A 97 -6.56 3.62 -1.50
CA SER A 97 -7.30 3.96 -0.28
C SER A 97 -8.80 3.70 -0.38
N THR A 98 -9.30 3.22 -1.53
CA THR A 98 -10.72 3.03 -1.83
C THR A 98 -11.56 4.32 -1.81
N LEU A 99 -10.91 5.49 -1.86
CA LEU A 99 -11.57 6.80 -1.87
C LEU A 99 -12.40 7.01 -3.14
N GLY A 100 -11.86 6.63 -4.31
CA GLY A 100 -12.61 6.57 -5.57
C GLY A 100 -13.27 7.88 -6.02
N ILE A 101 -12.53 9.01 -6.02
CA ILE A 101 -13.07 10.34 -6.39
C ILE A 101 -13.75 10.33 -7.77
N GLY A 102 -13.19 9.60 -8.74
CA GLY A 102 -13.82 9.34 -10.05
C GLY A 102 -13.67 10.46 -11.09
N ASP A 103 -12.90 11.49 -10.78
CA ASP A 103 -12.49 12.55 -11.72
C ASP A 103 -11.46 12.06 -12.75
N ILE A 104 -10.56 11.16 -12.33
CA ILE A 104 -9.68 10.38 -13.19
C ILE A 104 -10.11 8.91 -13.13
N PHE A 105 -10.26 8.27 -14.29
CA PHE A 105 -10.70 6.88 -14.38
C PHE A 105 -9.88 6.07 -15.41
N PRO A 106 -9.70 4.75 -15.19
CA PRO A 106 -8.88 3.91 -16.05
C PRO A 106 -9.67 3.29 -17.21
N ASP A 107 -9.02 3.18 -18.37
CA ASP A 107 -9.52 2.50 -19.56
C ASP A 107 -8.63 1.30 -19.96
N GLY A 108 -9.18 0.38 -20.76
CA GLY A 108 -8.46 -0.80 -21.22
C GLY A 108 -8.07 -1.76 -20.09
N ALA A 109 -6.86 -2.32 -20.13
CA ALA A 109 -6.41 -3.28 -19.13
C ALA A 109 -6.07 -2.65 -17.78
N MET A 110 -5.86 -1.33 -17.71
CA MET A 110 -5.66 -0.61 -16.43
C MET A 110 -6.83 -0.80 -15.47
N ARG A 111 -8.05 -1.06 -15.99
CA ARG A 111 -9.23 -1.38 -15.17
C ARG A 111 -9.02 -2.59 -14.26
N MET A 112 -8.29 -3.60 -14.72
CA MET A 112 -7.99 -4.79 -13.93
C MET A 112 -6.99 -4.48 -12.82
N VAL A 113 -6.02 -3.60 -13.09
CA VAL A 113 -5.05 -3.14 -12.10
C VAL A 113 -5.75 -2.30 -11.04
N ALA A 114 -6.60 -1.35 -11.43
CA ALA A 114 -7.32 -0.49 -10.49
C ALA A 114 -8.23 -1.26 -9.54
N GLY A 115 -9.01 -2.22 -10.07
CA GLY A 115 -9.87 -3.05 -9.22
C GLY A 115 -9.08 -3.88 -8.20
N ILE A 116 -7.95 -4.45 -8.63
CA ILE A 116 -7.10 -5.28 -7.76
C ILE A 116 -6.29 -4.42 -6.79
N GLU A 117 -5.83 -3.25 -7.19
CA GLU A 117 -5.17 -2.27 -6.34
C GLU A 117 -6.07 -1.84 -5.17
N ALA A 118 -7.35 -1.53 -5.45
CA ALA A 118 -8.30 -1.16 -4.40
C ALA A 118 -8.48 -2.27 -3.36
N LEU A 119 -8.58 -3.53 -3.82
CA LEU A 119 -8.67 -4.69 -2.92
C LEU A 119 -7.38 -4.89 -2.11
N ALA A 120 -6.22 -4.76 -2.76
CA ALA A 120 -4.91 -4.93 -2.13
C ALA A 120 -4.65 -3.83 -1.09
N GLY A 121 -4.97 -2.59 -1.42
CA GLY A 121 -4.79 -1.46 -0.51
C GLY A 121 -5.66 -1.58 0.73
N LEU A 122 -6.93 -1.96 0.58
CA LEU A 122 -7.81 -2.26 1.71
C LEU A 122 -7.24 -3.36 2.62
N LEU A 123 -6.75 -4.46 2.02
CA LEU A 123 -6.15 -5.57 2.77
C LEU A 123 -4.90 -5.13 3.55
N LEU A 124 -4.00 -4.38 2.92
CA LEU A 124 -2.75 -3.92 3.53
C LEU A 124 -3.02 -2.88 4.64
N ILE A 125 -3.98 -1.97 4.46
CA ILE A 125 -4.39 -1.02 5.50
C ILE A 125 -4.98 -1.76 6.70
N ALA A 126 -5.84 -2.75 6.47
CA ALA A 126 -6.41 -3.57 7.55
C ALA A 126 -5.31 -4.33 8.30
N TRP A 127 -4.35 -4.91 7.59
CA TRP A 127 -3.21 -5.62 8.21
C TRP A 127 -2.35 -4.67 9.06
N SER A 128 -2.07 -3.46 8.57
CA SER A 128 -1.39 -2.41 9.33
C SER A 128 -2.08 -2.09 10.65
N ALA A 129 -3.41 -1.98 10.66
CA ALA A 129 -4.19 -1.74 11.87
C ALA A 129 -4.07 -2.89 12.87
N SER A 130 -4.19 -4.15 12.43
CA SER A 130 -4.00 -5.32 13.29
C SER A 130 -2.59 -5.42 13.85
N PHE A 131 -1.56 -5.18 13.02
CA PHE A 131 -0.17 -5.18 13.47
C PHE A 131 0.07 -4.10 14.53
N THR A 132 -0.46 -2.91 14.30
CA THR A 132 -0.37 -1.79 15.24
C THR A 132 -1.00 -2.14 16.57
N TYR A 133 -2.19 -2.74 16.57
CA TYR A 133 -2.86 -3.18 17.79
C TYR A 133 -2.00 -4.17 18.58
N LEU A 134 -1.47 -5.20 17.92
CA LEU A 134 -0.57 -6.16 18.56
C LEU A 134 0.70 -5.51 19.12
N MET A 135 1.19 -4.45 18.47
CA MET A 135 2.35 -3.72 18.97
C MET A 135 2.01 -2.81 20.14
N MET A 136 0.81 -2.20 20.16
CA MET A 136 0.31 -1.45 21.33
C MET A 136 0.18 -2.36 22.54
N GLU A 137 -0.48 -3.50 22.39
CA GLU A 137 -0.68 -4.50 23.45
C GLU A 137 0.66 -4.96 24.04
N ARG A 138 1.62 -5.34 23.18
CA ARG A 138 2.96 -5.78 23.61
C ARG A 138 3.77 -4.69 24.30
N LEU A 139 3.60 -3.44 23.90
CA LEU A 139 4.31 -2.32 24.53
C LEU A 139 3.67 -1.95 25.87
N TRP A 140 2.34 -1.98 25.99
CA TRP A 140 1.60 -1.70 27.23
C TRP A 140 1.84 -2.75 28.31
N ALA A 141 1.78 -4.03 27.99
CA ALA A 141 2.08 -5.10 28.95
C ALA A 141 3.48 -4.92 29.58
N LYS A 142 4.46 -4.49 28.76
CA LYS A 142 5.83 -4.21 29.21
C LYS A 142 5.95 -2.95 30.07
N GLU A 143 5.16 -1.91 29.84
CA GLU A 143 5.13 -0.71 30.70
C GLU A 143 4.50 -1.02 32.07
N ASN A 144 3.51 -1.91 32.10
CA ASN A 144 2.82 -2.32 33.33
C ASN A 144 3.61 -3.36 34.16
N GLY A 145 4.75 -3.86 33.65
CA GLY A 145 5.56 -4.87 34.34
C GLY A 145 4.93 -6.27 34.34
N GLU A 146 3.97 -6.53 33.45
CA GLU A 146 3.37 -7.85 33.26
C GLU A 146 4.33 -8.69 32.39
N GLU A 147 5.22 -9.45 33.02
CA GLU A 147 6.03 -10.46 32.33
C GLU A 147 5.14 -11.62 31.88
N THR A 148 5.13 -11.90 30.57
CA THR A 148 4.52 -13.10 29.96
C THR A 148 5.62 -14.04 29.48
#